data_AF-A0A946M5T7-F1
#
_entry.id   AF-A0A946M5T7-F1
#
_cell.length_a   1.000
_cell.length_b   1.000
_cell.length_c   1.000
_cell.angle_alpha   90.00
_cell.angle_beta   90.00
_cell.angle_gamma   90.00
#
_symmetry.space_group_name_H-M   'P 1'
#
loop_
_entity.id
_entity.type
_entity.pdbx_description
1 polymer ?
#
loop_
_entity_poly.entity_id
_entity_poly.type
_entity_poly.pdbx_seq_one_letter_code
_entity_poly.pdbx_strand_id
1 'polypeptide(L)'
;TSVWGSTFPFSPYPFPWTSHLFQDSPSVAMGLFEGHMSKMAEGFKAVRMAKLELEGKYDEVEHGSFFTYFDWKKFSDEEWQLCPPVTAVGGDGAMYDIGFQNLSRALASGMPIKVLILDTQVYSNTGGQSCTSGFIGQVADMAPYGKVMKGKTEIRKEMGIIGMAHRTSYILQSSQANVTHMIEGFIDGLNSRRPAMFNLYTTCQPEHGVADDATDMQTKMALESRAYPMFKYDPDEGTTFKECCDIEGNPSIDQDWVTYDLTYTDENGKEAKMTLPFTFADWALTEGRFRKQFSKAPQAAWNDDMVPLHEFLDMEEDDREGLFPYIWAVDNKNQLMRVLVAQEIVLSCEERRDFWHQLRSLAGEDPADQVDAAAIANQAKAEMAQSVASSLLSLAGGDPSALGDMAAAPAGGNGAATSTATAADFEPVWIETPECTACDECVEIAPQTFQYNDDKLAVVINPSANSYKEIVKAAEKCTAECIHPGTPWNMSEKDIEKLTKRAEKYQ
;
A
#
# COMPACT_ATOMS: atom_id res chain seq x y z
N THR A 1 -4.72 22.18 16.02
CA THR A 1 -4.86 21.76 17.43
C THR A 1 -4.70 22.93 18.38
N SER A 2 -3.61 23.71 18.32
CA SER A 2 -3.36 24.84 19.23
C SER A 2 -4.43 25.93 19.20
N VAL A 3 -4.93 26.30 18.02
CA VAL A 3 -5.91 27.40 17.89
C VAL A 3 -7.20 27.12 18.65
N TRP A 4 -7.89 26.02 18.35
CA TRP A 4 -9.11 25.66 19.08
C TRP A 4 -8.83 25.19 20.52
N GLY A 5 -7.61 24.73 20.82
CA GLY A 5 -7.22 24.25 22.14
C GLY A 5 -6.79 25.34 23.14
N SER A 6 -6.42 26.55 22.68
CA SER A 6 -5.86 27.57 23.57
C SER A 6 -5.92 29.02 23.06
N THR A 7 -6.92 29.40 22.26
CA THR A 7 -7.08 30.81 21.87
C THR A 7 -7.60 31.64 23.03
N PHE A 8 -6.75 32.51 23.58
CA PHE A 8 -7.13 33.39 24.69
C PHE A 8 -8.39 34.21 24.36
N PRO A 9 -9.35 34.36 25.30
CA PRO A 9 -9.31 33.91 26.69
C PRO A 9 -9.89 32.50 26.93
N PHE A 10 -10.22 31.75 25.88
CA PHE A 10 -10.91 30.48 25.99
C PHE A 10 -9.93 29.31 26.11
N SER A 11 -10.09 28.51 27.16
CA SER A 11 -9.41 27.23 27.33
C SER A 11 -10.47 26.14 27.51
N PRO A 12 -10.64 25.22 26.54
CA PRO A 12 -11.64 24.17 26.62
C PRO A 12 -11.25 23.01 27.54
N TYR A 13 -9.99 22.97 28.00
CA TYR A 13 -9.46 21.86 28.77
C TYR A 13 -9.41 22.17 30.28
N PRO A 14 -9.89 21.25 31.14
CA PRO A 14 -9.76 21.38 32.59
C PRO A 14 -8.38 20.92 33.11
N PHE A 15 -7.50 20.43 32.23
CA PHE A 15 -6.18 19.89 32.55
C PHE A 15 -5.07 20.85 32.08
N PRO A 16 -3.84 20.75 32.65
CA PRO A 16 -2.71 21.55 32.19
C PRO A 16 -2.47 21.36 30.68
N TRP A 17 -2.50 22.48 29.94
CA TRP A 17 -2.26 22.52 28.51
C TRP A 17 -1.22 23.58 28.20
N THR A 18 -0.26 23.26 27.33
CA THR A 18 0.75 24.21 26.86
C THR A 18 1.04 24.00 25.38
N SER A 19 1.31 25.09 24.67
CA SER A 19 1.82 25.08 23.30
C SER A 19 3.05 25.95 23.23
N HIS A 20 4.14 25.37 22.75
CA HIS A 20 5.40 26.05 22.55
C HIS A 20 5.54 26.51 21.09
N LEU A 21 6.15 25.70 20.22
CA LEU A 21 6.29 25.99 18.80
C LEU A 21 5.72 24.86 17.94
N PHE A 22 5.63 25.10 16.64
CA PHE A 22 4.98 24.20 15.70
C PHE A 22 5.75 22.86 15.55
N GLN A 23 7.08 22.91 15.66
CA GLN A 23 7.96 21.78 15.36
C GLN A 23 8.32 20.89 16.55
N ASP A 24 8.10 21.32 17.79
CA ASP A 24 8.79 20.74 18.95
C ASP A 24 7.86 20.14 20.02
N SER A 25 6.58 19.95 19.73
CA SER A 25 5.65 19.37 20.70
C SER A 25 6.08 18.00 21.25
N PRO A 26 6.70 17.06 20.49
CA PRO A 26 7.23 15.83 21.07
C PRO A 26 8.41 16.08 22.03
N SER A 27 9.30 17.01 21.68
CA SER A 27 10.47 17.35 22.51
C SER A 27 10.08 18.06 23.81
N VAL A 28 9.07 18.93 23.76
CA VAL A 28 8.50 19.55 24.96
C VAL A 28 7.87 18.48 25.86
N ALA A 29 7.13 17.52 25.28
CA ALA A 29 6.55 16.41 26.03
C ALA A 29 7.62 15.55 26.71
N MET A 30 8.75 15.26 26.05
CA MET A 30 9.88 14.56 26.67
C MET A 30 10.43 15.32 27.88
N GLY A 31 10.65 16.64 27.76
CA GLY A 31 11.14 17.46 28.87
C GLY A 31 10.16 17.53 30.05
N LEU A 32 8.86 17.69 29.76
CA LEU A 32 7.80 17.67 30.77
C LEU A 32 7.71 16.31 31.46
N PHE A 33 7.84 15.21 30.71
CA PHE A 33 7.85 13.86 31.25
C PHE A 33 9.01 13.66 32.22
N GLU A 34 10.24 13.99 31.84
CA GLU A 34 11.41 13.85 32.75
C GLU A 34 11.23 14.67 34.03
N GLY A 35 10.83 15.94 33.89
CA GLY A 35 10.62 16.82 35.05
C GLY A 35 9.52 16.29 35.98
N HIS A 36 8.41 15.82 35.41
CA HIS A 36 7.29 15.27 36.16
C HIS A 36 7.68 13.96 36.88
N MET A 37 8.32 13.04 36.17
CA MET A 37 8.75 11.74 36.71
C MET A 37 9.84 11.88 37.78
N SER A 38 10.76 12.83 37.62
CA SER A 38 11.74 13.16 38.66
C SER A 38 11.06 13.60 39.96
N LYS A 39 9.94 14.34 39.88
CA LYS A 39 9.20 14.76 41.07
C LYS A 39 8.38 13.64 41.70
N MET A 40 7.79 12.76 40.88
CA MET A 40 7.14 11.55 41.39
C MET A 40 8.15 10.64 42.11
N ALA A 41 9.37 10.51 41.57
CA ALA A 41 10.43 9.68 42.15
C ALA A 41 10.86 10.15 43.54
N GLU A 42 10.99 11.47 43.76
CA GLU A 42 11.28 12.05 45.09
C GLU A 42 10.22 11.62 46.12
N GLY A 43 8.93 11.69 45.75
CA GLY A 43 7.81 11.32 46.61
C GLY A 43 7.77 9.82 46.92
N PHE A 44 7.85 8.98 45.90
CA PHE A 44 7.83 7.52 46.06
C PHE A 44 9.04 7.00 46.84
N LYS A 45 10.23 7.55 46.57
CA LYS A 45 11.44 7.28 47.36
C LYS A 45 11.20 7.54 48.85
N ALA A 46 10.67 8.72 49.20
CA ALA A 46 10.41 9.08 50.60
C ALA A 46 9.41 8.11 51.26
N VAL A 47 8.34 7.74 50.55
CA VAL A 47 7.34 6.78 51.06
C VAL A 47 7.95 5.39 51.26
N ARG A 48 8.74 4.89 50.31
CA ARG A 48 9.40 3.57 50.43
C ARG A 48 10.41 3.54 51.57
N MET A 49 11.24 4.58 51.72
CA MET A 49 12.18 4.70 52.83
C MET A 49 11.44 4.73 54.18
N ALA A 50 10.38 5.54 54.30
CA ALA A 50 9.57 5.60 55.52
C ALA A 50 8.93 4.24 55.88
N LYS A 51 8.45 3.49 54.88
CA LYS A 51 7.93 2.12 55.11
C LYS A 51 9.02 1.18 55.63
N LEU A 52 10.21 1.19 55.03
CA LEU A 52 11.34 0.38 55.50
C LEU A 52 11.78 0.74 56.92
N GLU A 53 11.81 2.03 57.26
CA GLU A 53 12.12 2.50 58.60
C GLU A 53 11.08 2.05 59.64
N LEU A 54 9.78 2.19 59.32
CA LEU A 54 8.69 1.75 60.20
C LEU A 54 8.69 0.23 60.44
N GLU A 55 9.12 -0.55 59.45
CA GLU A 55 9.29 -2.00 59.58
C GLU A 55 10.62 -2.41 60.26
N GLY A 56 11.50 -1.45 60.58
CA GLY A 56 12.82 -1.72 61.15
C GLY A 56 13.78 -2.42 60.19
N LYS A 57 13.56 -2.28 58.87
CA LYS A 57 14.31 -2.94 57.79
C LYS A 57 15.22 -2.00 57.00
N TYR A 58 15.20 -0.70 57.27
CA TYR A 58 16.09 0.23 56.58
C TYR A 58 17.55 0.00 56.99
N ASP A 59 18.40 -0.23 56.00
CA ASP A 59 19.85 -0.36 56.14
C ASP A 59 20.52 0.52 55.07
N GLU A 60 21.34 1.48 55.48
CA GLU A 60 22.00 2.43 54.58
C GLU A 60 23.00 1.75 53.63
N VAL A 61 23.68 0.70 54.08
CA VAL A 61 24.68 -0.03 53.29
C VAL A 61 23.98 -0.82 52.19
N GLU A 62 22.83 -1.42 52.49
CA GLU A 62 22.06 -2.20 51.50
C GLU A 62 21.22 -1.31 50.58
N HIS A 63 20.57 -0.27 51.12
CA HIS A 63 19.53 0.48 50.39
C HIS A 63 20.01 1.82 49.84
N GLY A 64 21.09 2.40 50.38
CA GLY A 64 21.53 3.76 50.02
C GLY A 64 21.76 3.90 48.52
N SER A 65 22.50 2.96 47.92
CA SER A 65 22.77 2.97 46.47
C SER A 65 21.49 2.87 45.62
N PHE A 66 20.55 2.00 45.99
CA PHE A 66 19.27 1.87 45.28
C PHE A 66 18.51 3.20 45.28
N PHE A 67 18.40 3.85 46.44
CA PHE A 67 17.68 5.11 46.57
C PHE A 67 18.44 6.32 46.00
N THR A 68 19.76 6.28 45.87
CA THR A 68 20.54 7.31 45.15
C THR A 68 20.17 7.34 43.66
N TYR A 69 19.93 6.18 43.05
CA TYR A 69 19.60 6.06 41.63
C TYR A 69 18.14 5.71 41.36
N PHE A 70 17.24 5.99 42.31
CA PHE A 70 15.82 5.70 42.15
C PHE A 70 15.18 6.65 41.15
N ASP A 71 14.61 6.09 40.08
CA ASP A 71 14.00 6.79 38.95
C ASP A 71 12.72 6.08 38.51
N TRP A 72 12.03 6.66 37.54
CA TRP A 72 10.74 6.14 37.04
C TRP A 72 10.81 4.73 36.47
N LYS A 73 11.99 4.27 36.05
CA LYS A 73 12.21 2.90 35.58
C LYS A 73 12.10 1.87 36.70
N LYS A 74 12.12 2.30 37.97
CA LYS A 74 12.04 1.45 39.17
C LYS A 74 10.70 1.58 39.90
N PHE A 75 9.75 2.32 39.32
CA PHE A 75 8.40 2.41 39.88
C PHE A 75 7.69 1.05 39.80
N SER A 76 6.93 0.72 40.85
CA SER A 76 6.00 -0.41 40.80
C SER A 76 4.83 -0.10 39.87
N ASP A 77 4.00 -1.10 39.54
CA ASP A 77 2.77 -0.87 38.76
C ASP A 77 1.80 0.09 39.46
N GLU A 78 1.65 -0.03 40.77
CA GLU A 78 0.80 0.87 41.57
C GLU A 78 1.32 2.32 41.51
N GLU A 79 2.63 2.53 41.67
CA GLU A 79 3.24 3.86 41.58
C GLU A 79 3.11 4.45 40.18
N TRP A 80 3.27 3.62 39.15
CA TRP A 80 3.12 4.02 37.75
C TRP A 80 1.71 4.53 37.46
N GLN A 81 0.68 3.83 37.96
CA GLN A 81 -0.73 4.22 37.77
C GLN A 81 -1.10 5.54 38.45
N LEU A 82 -0.31 5.98 39.44
CA LEU A 82 -0.47 7.30 40.07
C LEU A 82 0.18 8.43 39.25
N CYS A 83 0.99 8.11 38.24
CA CYS A 83 1.61 9.09 37.37
C CYS A 83 0.69 9.42 36.18
N PRO A 84 0.24 10.68 36.02
CA PRO A 84 -0.54 11.08 34.86
C PRO A 84 0.28 10.95 33.55
N PRO A 85 -0.35 10.51 32.45
CA PRO A 85 0.31 10.39 31.16
C PRO A 85 0.64 11.77 30.57
N VAL A 86 1.81 11.89 29.94
CA VAL A 86 2.19 13.09 29.18
C VAL A 86 1.89 12.86 27.71
N THR A 87 1.04 13.72 27.14
CA THR A 87 0.58 13.61 25.76
C THR A 87 1.02 14.81 24.92
N ALA A 88 1.68 14.57 23.79
CA ALA A 88 1.90 15.54 22.73
C ALA A 88 0.77 15.44 21.70
N VAL A 89 0.18 16.57 21.31
CA VAL A 89 -0.91 16.60 20.32
C VAL A 89 -0.51 17.51 19.15
N GLY A 90 -0.61 17.00 17.92
CA GLY A 90 -0.26 17.75 16.71
C GLY A 90 -1.13 17.38 15.51
N GLY A 91 -1.15 18.26 14.51
CA GLY A 91 -1.68 17.91 13.20
C GLY A 91 -0.62 17.23 12.32
N ASP A 92 -1.01 16.76 11.15
CA ASP A 92 -0.10 16.16 10.18
C ASP A 92 1.08 17.07 9.82
N GLY A 93 0.87 18.36 9.53
CA GLY A 93 2.00 19.27 9.24
C GLY A 93 3.05 19.40 10.35
N ALA A 94 2.66 19.30 11.62
CA ALA A 94 3.60 19.31 12.74
C ALA A 94 4.39 18.01 12.81
N MET A 95 3.75 16.87 12.54
CA MET A 95 4.27 15.54 12.87
C MET A 95 4.88 14.80 11.67
N TYR A 96 4.38 15.06 10.46
CA TYR A 96 4.85 14.47 9.21
C TYR A 96 5.99 15.28 8.59
N ASP A 97 5.97 16.60 8.78
CA ASP A 97 6.92 17.53 8.13
C ASP A 97 7.87 18.18 9.15
N ILE A 98 7.57 19.39 9.61
CA ILE A 98 8.54 20.26 10.31
C ILE A 98 9.04 19.68 11.64
N GLY A 99 8.18 18.95 12.37
CA GLY A 99 8.51 18.33 13.65
C GLY A 99 8.83 16.84 13.56
N PHE A 100 8.91 16.27 12.35
CA PHE A 100 9.14 14.83 12.17
C PHE A 100 10.39 14.31 12.88
N GLN A 101 11.50 15.06 12.85
CA GLN A 101 12.72 14.68 13.57
C GLN A 101 12.51 14.57 15.09
N ASN A 102 11.68 15.45 15.67
CA ASN A 102 11.37 15.46 17.10
C ASN A 102 10.45 14.27 17.44
N LEU A 103 9.45 13.99 16.58
CA LEU A 103 8.62 12.80 16.69
C LEU A 103 9.47 11.52 16.64
N SER A 104 10.33 11.39 15.64
CA SER A 104 11.22 10.25 15.48
C SER A 104 12.15 10.07 16.69
N ARG A 105 12.68 11.17 17.24
CA ARG A 105 13.48 11.13 18.48
C ARG A 105 12.66 10.67 19.69
N ALA A 106 11.43 11.14 19.81
CA ALA A 106 10.47 10.74 20.85
C ALA A 106 10.17 9.24 20.80
N LEU A 107 9.90 8.68 19.62
CA LEU A 107 9.67 7.25 19.43
C LEU A 107 10.92 6.41 19.74
N ALA A 108 12.10 6.90 19.37
CA ALA A 108 13.38 6.24 19.68
C ALA A 108 13.84 6.41 21.15
N SER A 109 13.13 7.17 21.99
CA SER A 109 13.61 7.52 23.32
C SER A 109 13.41 6.43 24.37
N GLY A 110 12.44 5.53 24.16
CA GLY A 110 11.96 4.59 25.18
C GLY A 110 11.16 5.26 26.31
N MET A 111 10.96 6.59 26.25
CA MET A 111 10.15 7.31 27.23
C MET A 111 8.66 7.10 26.94
N PRO A 112 7.82 6.74 27.92
CA PRO A 112 6.40 6.47 27.72
C PRO A 112 5.56 7.73 27.56
N ILE A 113 5.94 8.56 26.60
CA ILE A 113 5.17 9.69 26.10
C ILE A 113 4.16 9.21 25.06
N LYS A 114 3.01 9.87 25.02
CA LYS A 114 1.89 9.56 24.15
C LYS A 114 1.80 10.64 23.08
N VAL A 115 1.82 10.28 21.80
CA VAL A 115 1.76 11.26 20.71
C VAL A 115 0.47 11.04 19.92
N LEU A 116 -0.42 12.02 19.94
CA LEU A 116 -1.64 12.03 19.16
C LEU A 116 -1.48 12.92 17.93
N ILE A 117 -1.60 12.32 16.75
CA ILE A 117 -1.57 12.99 15.46
C ILE A 117 -2.98 13.02 14.90
N LEU A 118 -3.51 14.22 14.67
CA LEU A 118 -4.75 14.44 13.95
C LEU A 118 -4.40 14.67 12.49
N ASP A 119 -4.50 13.61 11.68
CA ASP A 119 -4.10 13.64 10.28
C ASP A 119 -5.25 14.14 9.41
N THR A 120 -5.14 15.40 9.04
CA THR A 120 -6.05 16.09 8.12
C THR A 120 -5.54 16.13 6.69
N GLN A 121 -4.37 15.58 6.41
CA GLN A 121 -3.78 15.47 5.07
C GLN A 121 -3.45 16.80 4.39
N VAL A 122 -3.50 17.91 5.13
CA VAL A 122 -3.22 19.29 4.72
C VAL A 122 -2.92 20.13 5.96
N TYR A 123 -2.29 21.30 5.78
CA TYR A 123 -2.15 22.25 6.89
C TYR A 123 -3.46 23.04 7.04
N SER A 124 -4.45 22.46 7.73
CA SER A 124 -5.80 23.05 7.81
C SER A 124 -5.79 24.48 8.35
N ASN A 125 -5.00 24.74 9.39
CA ASN A 125 -5.02 26.05 10.06
C ASN A 125 -4.48 27.19 9.18
N THR A 126 -3.58 26.90 8.24
CA THR A 126 -2.96 27.89 7.36
C THR A 126 -3.66 28.00 6.01
N GLY A 127 -4.86 27.41 5.88
CA GLY A 127 -5.70 27.48 4.67
C GLY A 127 -5.40 26.39 3.66
N GLY A 128 -5.04 25.18 4.12
CA GLY A 128 -4.99 24.00 3.25
C GLY A 128 -3.72 23.87 2.42
N GLN A 129 -2.55 24.14 3.00
CA GLN A 129 -1.27 23.91 2.33
C GLN A 129 -0.96 22.42 2.21
N SER A 130 -0.25 22.04 1.14
CA SER A 130 0.16 20.66 0.89
C SER A 130 1.00 20.10 2.05
N CYS A 131 0.69 18.87 2.46
CA CYS A 131 1.44 18.10 3.46
C CYS A 131 1.92 16.78 2.85
N THR A 132 3.01 16.21 3.37
CA THR A 132 3.47 14.89 2.93
C THR A 132 2.50 13.75 3.29
N SER A 133 1.52 13.99 4.16
CA SER A 133 0.37 13.11 4.43
C SER A 133 -0.69 13.10 3.31
N GLY A 134 -0.67 14.07 2.38
CA GLY A 134 -1.62 14.11 1.26
C GLY A 134 -1.39 13.01 0.21
N PHE A 135 -2.36 12.80 -0.67
CA PHE A 135 -2.32 11.80 -1.74
C PHE A 135 -1.81 12.35 -3.08
N ILE A 136 -1.44 11.46 -4.01
CA ILE A 136 -1.14 11.84 -5.39
C ILE A 136 -2.40 12.50 -6.00
N GLY A 137 -2.21 13.56 -6.78
CA GLY A 137 -3.31 14.31 -7.38
C GLY A 137 -4.10 15.19 -6.40
N GLN A 138 -3.82 15.16 -5.09
CA GLN A 138 -4.52 16.02 -4.14
C GLN A 138 -4.24 17.49 -4.45
N VAL A 139 -5.32 18.28 -4.59
CA VAL A 139 -5.21 19.73 -4.80
C VAL A 139 -5.16 20.43 -3.45
N ALA A 140 -4.10 21.21 -3.23
CA ALA A 140 -3.86 21.99 -2.03
C ALA A 140 -3.10 23.27 -2.40
N ASP A 141 -2.96 24.23 -1.47
CA ASP A 141 -2.01 25.32 -1.68
C ASP A 141 -0.58 24.74 -1.78
N MET A 142 0.24 25.30 -2.67
CA MET A 142 1.52 24.74 -3.16
C MET A 142 1.43 23.48 -4.04
N ALA A 143 0.26 22.88 -4.21
CA ALA A 143 0.02 21.75 -5.11
C ALA A 143 -1.21 22.00 -6.02
N PRO A 144 -1.16 23.01 -6.92
CA PRO A 144 -2.31 23.40 -7.71
C PRO A 144 -2.60 22.42 -8.85
N TYR A 145 -3.84 22.45 -9.33
CA TYR A 145 -4.24 21.79 -10.57
C TYR A 145 -4.26 22.78 -11.73
N GLY A 146 -3.54 22.45 -12.80
CA GLY A 146 -3.40 23.26 -14.02
C GLY A 146 -2.95 22.41 -15.21
N LYS A 147 -2.31 23.05 -16.19
CA LYS A 147 -1.81 22.37 -17.40
C LYS A 147 -0.55 21.54 -17.13
N VAL A 148 0.32 22.02 -16.23
CA VAL A 148 1.62 21.40 -15.92
C VAL A 148 1.56 20.62 -14.61
N MET A 149 1.03 21.23 -13.55
CA MET A 149 0.84 20.57 -12.25
C MET A 149 -0.57 20.02 -12.15
N LYS A 150 -0.72 18.85 -11.53
CA LYS A 150 -1.98 18.10 -11.45
C LYS A 150 -2.36 17.74 -10.01
N GLY A 151 -1.94 18.58 -9.07
CA GLY A 151 -1.97 18.28 -7.64
C GLY A 151 -0.61 17.79 -7.14
N LYS A 152 -0.60 17.24 -5.93
CA LYS A 152 0.59 16.66 -5.29
C LYS A 152 1.11 15.47 -6.11
N THR A 153 2.43 15.33 -6.22
CA THR A 153 3.08 14.29 -7.05
C THR A 153 3.67 13.17 -6.22
N GLU A 154 4.05 13.47 -4.98
CA GLU A 154 4.68 12.53 -4.07
C GLU A 154 3.63 11.55 -3.53
N ILE A 155 4.06 10.31 -3.27
CA ILE A 155 3.26 9.35 -2.49
C ILE A 155 3.02 9.88 -1.07
N ARG A 156 2.01 9.34 -0.40
CA ARG A 156 1.74 9.68 0.99
C ARG A 156 2.84 9.10 1.89
N LYS A 157 3.27 9.88 2.88
CA LYS A 157 4.21 9.43 3.90
C LYS A 157 3.48 8.60 4.95
N GLU A 158 3.68 7.28 4.97
CA GLU A 158 2.91 6.39 5.85
C GLU A 158 3.48 6.31 7.27
N MET A 159 2.88 7.09 8.17
CA MET A 159 3.36 7.24 9.55
C MET A 159 3.22 5.95 10.37
N GLY A 160 2.24 5.09 10.07
CA GLY A 160 2.10 3.77 10.71
C GLY A 160 3.37 2.91 10.55
N ILE A 161 3.83 2.74 9.30
CA ILE A 161 5.04 1.95 8.99
C ILE A 161 6.31 2.64 9.52
N ILE A 162 6.42 3.97 9.37
CA ILE A 162 7.56 4.72 9.91
C ILE A 162 7.65 4.59 11.42
N GLY A 163 6.50 4.66 12.11
CA GLY A 163 6.40 4.42 13.54
C GLY A 163 6.86 3.02 13.92
N MET A 164 6.38 1.99 13.21
CA MET A 164 6.78 0.59 13.39
C MET A 164 8.28 0.39 13.19
N ALA A 165 8.91 1.12 12.26
CA ALA A 165 10.35 1.02 12.00
C ALA A 165 11.22 1.39 13.22
N HIS A 166 10.67 2.09 14.23
CA HIS A 166 11.34 2.31 15.51
C HIS A 166 11.41 1.04 16.39
N ARG A 167 10.62 0.00 16.09
CA ARG A 167 10.55 -1.34 16.70
C ARG A 167 10.19 -1.40 18.19
N THR A 168 10.35 -0.32 18.95
CA THR A 168 10.16 -0.30 20.40
C THR A 168 8.94 0.51 20.84
N SER A 169 8.24 1.13 19.90
CA SER A 169 7.09 2.03 20.16
C SER A 169 5.79 1.35 19.79
N TYR A 170 4.74 1.62 20.56
CA TYR A 170 3.38 1.21 20.21
C TYR A 170 2.81 2.17 19.16
N ILE A 171 2.21 1.64 18.10
CA ILE A 171 1.66 2.43 17.00
C ILE A 171 0.21 2.04 16.76
N LEU A 172 -0.67 3.04 16.67
CA LEU A 172 -2.05 2.87 16.26
C LEU A 172 -2.35 3.83 15.12
N GLN A 173 -2.84 3.33 14.01
CA GLN A 173 -3.45 4.07 12.93
C GLN A 173 -4.95 3.71 12.88
N SER A 174 -5.81 4.70 13.10
CA SER A 174 -7.25 4.47 13.22
C SER A 174 -8.09 5.68 12.78
N SER A 175 -9.41 5.54 12.83
CA SER A 175 -10.35 6.62 12.55
C SER A 175 -11.69 6.36 13.25
N GLN A 176 -12.61 7.34 13.19
CA GLN A 176 -13.96 7.19 13.74
C GLN A 176 -14.80 6.12 13.02
N ALA A 177 -14.35 5.62 11.85
CA ALA A 177 -15.04 4.57 11.11
C ALA A 177 -15.21 3.27 11.91
N ASN A 178 -14.27 2.98 12.83
CA ASN A 178 -14.37 1.88 13.77
C ASN A 178 -13.98 2.38 15.16
N VAL A 179 -15.00 2.83 15.89
CA VAL A 179 -14.86 3.38 17.25
C VAL A 179 -14.26 2.35 18.21
N THR A 180 -14.59 1.06 18.06
CA THR A 180 -14.05 -0.01 18.90
C THR A 180 -12.55 -0.13 18.71
N HIS A 181 -12.07 -0.32 17.47
CA HIS A 181 -10.64 -0.37 17.14
C HIS A 181 -9.89 0.88 17.64
N MET A 182 -10.48 2.06 17.45
CA MET A 182 -9.89 3.32 17.93
C MET A 182 -9.78 3.40 19.45
N ILE A 183 -10.83 3.07 20.20
CA ILE A 183 -10.84 3.21 21.66
C ILE A 183 -9.99 2.14 22.33
N GLU A 184 -10.13 0.88 21.94
CA GLU A 184 -9.35 -0.24 22.51
C GLU A 184 -7.86 -0.03 22.24
N GLY A 185 -7.49 0.23 20.98
CA GLY A 185 -6.10 0.52 20.64
C GLY A 185 -5.55 1.77 21.32
N PHE A 186 -6.39 2.77 21.62
CA PHE A 186 -5.96 3.94 22.40
C PHE A 186 -5.68 3.58 23.87
N ILE A 187 -6.53 2.75 24.48
CA ILE A 187 -6.36 2.26 25.86
C ILE A 187 -5.07 1.43 25.96
N ASP A 188 -4.81 0.54 25.02
CA ASP A 188 -3.60 -0.29 25.00
C ASP A 188 -2.35 0.59 24.91
N GLY A 189 -2.34 1.53 23.96
CA GLY A 189 -1.23 2.48 23.82
C GLY A 189 -1.05 3.40 25.02
N LEU A 190 -2.12 3.79 25.72
CA LEU A 190 -2.04 4.57 26.96
C LEU A 190 -1.39 3.77 28.09
N ASN A 191 -1.74 2.49 28.23
CA ASN A 191 -1.22 1.60 29.25
C ASN A 191 0.20 1.09 28.97
N SER A 192 0.64 1.15 27.70
CA SER A 192 1.99 0.78 27.32
C SER A 192 3.05 1.59 28.09
N ARG A 193 4.10 0.93 28.60
CA ARG A 193 5.28 1.58 29.21
C ARG A 193 6.31 2.05 28.18
N ARG A 194 5.89 2.17 26.92
CA ARG A 194 6.70 2.59 25.77
C ARG A 194 6.17 3.91 25.19
N PRO A 195 6.98 4.60 24.36
CA PRO A 195 6.44 5.64 23.49
C PRO A 195 5.27 5.08 22.69
N ALA A 196 4.17 5.81 22.63
CA ALA A 196 3.00 5.42 21.84
C ALA A 196 2.64 6.53 20.87
N MET A 197 2.29 6.17 19.63
CA MET A 197 1.81 7.11 18.63
C MET A 197 0.43 6.67 18.11
N PHE A 198 -0.50 7.61 18.14
CA PHE A 198 -1.86 7.47 17.64
C PHE A 198 -2.01 8.38 16.42
N ASN A 199 -2.04 7.81 15.23
CA ASN A 199 -2.24 8.48 13.96
C ASN A 199 -3.72 8.35 13.58
N LEU A 200 -4.50 9.40 13.76
CA LEU A 200 -5.95 9.37 13.59
C LEU A 200 -6.38 10.19 12.38
N TYR A 201 -7.01 9.54 11.40
CA TYR A 201 -7.60 10.27 10.28
C TYR A 201 -8.70 11.19 10.78
N THR A 202 -8.60 12.46 10.38
CA THR A 202 -9.52 13.52 10.78
C THR A 202 -9.95 14.28 9.54
N THR A 203 -11.24 14.22 9.21
CA THR A 203 -11.79 14.97 8.08
C THR A 203 -11.70 16.46 8.34
N CYS A 204 -11.26 17.23 7.35
CA CYS A 204 -11.22 18.68 7.41
C CYS A 204 -12.23 19.25 6.41
N GLN A 205 -13.37 19.71 6.91
CA GLN A 205 -14.51 20.13 6.10
C GLN A 205 -14.14 21.15 5.01
N PRO A 206 -13.51 22.30 5.33
CA PRO A 206 -13.17 23.29 4.32
C PRO A 206 -12.13 22.79 3.31
N GLU A 207 -11.09 22.09 3.78
CA GLU A 207 -9.95 21.74 2.93
C GLU A 207 -10.15 20.45 2.15
N HIS A 208 -10.98 19.53 2.64
CA HIS A 208 -11.45 18.37 1.89
C HIS A 208 -12.63 18.74 0.98
N GLY A 209 -13.27 19.89 1.21
CA GLY A 209 -14.40 20.37 0.43
C GLY A 209 -15.64 19.50 0.60
N VAL A 210 -15.89 19.06 1.84
CA VAL A 210 -17.02 18.21 2.25
C VAL A 210 -17.96 18.99 3.19
N ALA A 211 -19.17 18.47 3.41
CA ALA A 211 -20.15 19.11 4.29
C ALA A 211 -19.77 19.03 5.78
N ASP A 212 -20.33 19.93 6.59
CA ASP A 212 -19.99 20.05 8.02
C ASP A 212 -20.32 18.78 8.84
N ASP A 213 -21.33 18.03 8.42
CA ASP A 213 -21.81 16.78 9.02
C ASP A 213 -21.24 15.52 8.36
N ALA A 214 -20.31 15.66 7.40
CA ALA A 214 -19.83 14.55 6.58
C ALA A 214 -18.79 13.64 7.27
N THR A 215 -18.33 13.97 8.48
CA THR A 215 -17.23 13.27 9.17
C THR A 215 -17.43 11.75 9.23
N ASP A 216 -18.59 11.30 9.70
CA ASP A 216 -18.89 9.87 9.86
C ASP A 216 -18.82 9.13 8.51
N MET A 217 -19.52 9.65 7.51
CA MET A 217 -19.54 9.09 6.16
C MET A 217 -18.14 9.07 5.52
N GLN A 218 -17.38 10.17 5.62
CA GLN A 218 -16.07 10.30 4.99
C GLN A 218 -15.01 9.42 5.64
N THR A 219 -15.01 9.30 6.97
CA THR A 219 -14.10 8.38 7.67
C THR A 219 -14.36 6.93 7.29
N LYS A 220 -15.64 6.55 7.16
CA LYS A 220 -16.03 5.22 6.69
C LYS A 220 -15.58 4.96 5.25
N MET A 221 -15.85 5.88 4.34
CA MET A 221 -15.42 5.75 2.94
C MET A 221 -13.90 5.73 2.80
N ALA A 222 -13.16 6.49 3.62
CA ALA A 222 -11.69 6.45 3.64
C ALA A 222 -11.15 5.07 4.07
N LEU A 223 -11.82 4.39 5.01
CA LEU A 223 -11.47 3.02 5.40
C LEU A 223 -11.80 2.01 4.29
N GLU A 224 -13.01 2.07 3.75
CA GLU A 224 -13.52 1.12 2.73
C GLU A 224 -12.77 1.21 1.41
N SER A 225 -12.28 2.41 1.06
CA SER A 225 -11.51 2.68 -0.17
C SER A 225 -10.01 2.44 -0.03
N ARG A 226 -9.55 1.92 1.11
CA ARG A 226 -8.12 1.80 1.47
C ARG A 226 -7.36 3.12 1.50
N ALA A 227 -8.02 4.27 1.45
CA ALA A 227 -7.36 5.58 1.60
C ALA A 227 -6.67 5.72 2.96
N TYR A 228 -7.29 5.18 4.01
CA TYR A 228 -6.74 5.19 5.37
C TYR A 228 -7.07 3.87 6.10
N PRO A 229 -6.32 2.78 5.81
CA PRO A 229 -6.54 1.50 6.45
C PRO A 229 -6.16 1.55 7.94
N MET A 230 -6.83 0.73 8.73
CA MET A 230 -6.51 0.53 10.15
C MET A 230 -5.25 -0.33 10.29
N PHE A 231 -4.40 0.04 11.23
CA PHE A 231 -3.16 -0.68 11.48
C PHE A 231 -2.73 -0.47 12.93
N LYS A 232 -2.29 -1.53 13.58
CA LYS A 232 -1.73 -1.50 14.93
C LYS A 232 -0.39 -2.24 14.91
N TYR A 233 0.58 -1.69 15.63
CA TYR A 233 1.84 -2.37 15.93
C TYR A 233 2.09 -2.31 17.42
N ASP A 234 2.14 -3.48 18.05
CA ASP A 234 2.50 -3.63 19.46
C ASP A 234 3.78 -4.49 19.59
N PRO A 235 4.91 -3.90 20.01
CA PRO A 235 6.16 -4.64 20.20
C PRO A 235 6.13 -5.61 21.38
N ASP A 236 5.09 -5.64 22.20
CA ASP A 236 4.96 -6.57 23.33
C ASP A 236 4.26 -7.90 22.93
N GLU A 237 3.63 -7.97 21.76
CA GLU A 237 2.93 -9.17 21.26
C GLU A 237 3.87 -10.25 20.70
N GLY A 238 5.10 -9.88 20.28
CA GLY A 238 6.03 -10.83 19.70
C GLY A 238 7.40 -10.29 19.36
N THR A 239 8.12 -11.03 18.51
CA THR A 239 9.49 -10.68 18.09
C THR A 239 9.62 -10.45 16.59
N THR A 240 8.64 -10.92 15.81
CA THR A 240 8.56 -10.70 14.37
C THR A 240 7.51 -9.64 14.05
N PHE A 241 7.63 -8.97 12.90
CA PHE A 241 6.60 -8.01 12.49
C PHE A 241 5.22 -8.69 12.32
N LYS A 242 5.19 -9.94 11.84
CA LYS A 242 3.96 -10.72 11.71
C LYS A 242 3.21 -10.92 13.04
N GLU A 243 3.94 -11.10 14.14
CA GLU A 243 3.33 -11.25 15.47
C GLU A 243 2.89 -9.90 16.05
N CYS A 244 3.64 -8.83 15.75
CA CYS A 244 3.41 -7.52 16.35
C CYS A 244 2.43 -6.63 15.57
N CYS A 245 2.22 -6.90 14.28
CA CYS A 245 1.36 -6.13 13.39
C CYS A 245 -0.05 -6.72 13.31
N ASP A 246 -1.04 -5.84 13.36
CA ASP A 246 -2.45 -6.19 13.32
C ASP A 246 -3.20 -5.22 12.39
N ILE A 247 -4.06 -5.78 11.54
CA ILE A 247 -4.91 -5.06 10.59
C ILE A 247 -6.40 -5.39 10.79
N GLU A 248 -6.77 -5.93 11.96
CA GLU A 248 -8.15 -6.08 12.36
C GLU A 248 -8.90 -4.74 12.34
N GLY A 249 -10.21 -4.81 12.10
CA GLY A 249 -11.06 -3.64 11.94
C GLY A 249 -11.17 -3.11 10.51
N ASN A 250 -10.30 -3.55 9.59
CA ASN A 250 -10.48 -3.32 8.16
C ASN A 250 -11.55 -4.28 7.58
N PRO A 251 -12.44 -3.80 6.69
CA PRO A 251 -13.36 -4.66 5.96
C PRO A 251 -12.65 -5.46 4.86
N SER A 252 -13.19 -6.64 4.52
CA SER A 252 -12.74 -7.52 3.42
C SER A 252 -11.22 -7.68 3.37
N ILE A 253 -10.60 -8.17 4.45
CA ILE A 253 -9.14 -8.14 4.62
C ILE A 253 -8.39 -8.89 3.50
N ASP A 254 -9.02 -9.93 2.97
CA ASP A 254 -8.52 -10.79 1.91
C ASP A 254 -8.59 -10.17 0.51
N GLN A 255 -9.28 -9.03 0.35
CA GLN A 255 -9.55 -8.38 -0.94
C GLN A 255 -8.90 -7.00 -1.03
N ASP A 256 -8.58 -6.59 -2.25
CA ASP A 256 -8.03 -5.25 -2.53
C ASP A 256 -9.05 -4.17 -2.20
N TRP A 257 -10.31 -4.38 -2.59
CA TRP A 257 -11.39 -3.42 -2.46
C TRP A 257 -12.60 -4.04 -1.77
N VAL A 258 -13.32 -3.24 -0.99
CA VAL A 258 -14.67 -3.58 -0.53
C VAL A 258 -15.64 -3.49 -1.71
N THR A 259 -16.76 -4.20 -1.68
CA THR A 259 -17.83 -4.06 -2.68
C THR A 259 -19.05 -3.34 -2.14
N TYR A 260 -19.72 -2.54 -2.97
CA TYR A 260 -20.97 -1.87 -2.65
C TYR A 260 -22.00 -2.01 -3.78
N ASP A 261 -23.28 -1.83 -3.46
CA ASP A 261 -24.36 -1.82 -4.45
C ASP A 261 -24.72 -0.39 -4.87
N LEU A 262 -24.44 -0.04 -6.13
CA LEU A 262 -24.93 1.18 -6.76
C LEU A 262 -26.35 0.96 -7.27
N THR A 263 -27.30 1.73 -6.72
CA THR A 263 -28.70 1.72 -7.17
C THR A 263 -28.90 2.80 -8.24
N TYR A 264 -29.55 2.47 -9.35
CA TYR A 264 -29.80 3.38 -10.47
C TYR A 264 -31.13 3.10 -11.15
N THR A 265 -31.59 4.03 -11.96
CA THR A 265 -32.79 3.88 -12.81
C THR A 265 -32.38 3.38 -14.19
N ASP A 266 -32.91 2.24 -14.62
CA ASP A 266 -32.65 1.65 -15.93
C ASP A 266 -33.35 2.40 -17.07
N GLU A 267 -33.12 1.97 -18.32
CA GLU A 267 -33.71 2.57 -19.52
C GLU A 267 -35.24 2.49 -19.56
N ASN A 268 -35.84 1.57 -18.80
CA ASN A 268 -37.28 1.37 -18.70
C ASN A 268 -37.89 2.15 -17.51
N GLY A 269 -37.09 2.95 -16.80
CA GLY A 269 -37.54 3.71 -15.64
C GLY A 269 -37.71 2.87 -14.37
N LYS A 270 -37.14 1.66 -14.32
CA LYS A 270 -37.20 0.75 -13.17
C LYS A 270 -35.91 0.85 -12.34
N GLU A 271 -36.04 0.67 -11.03
CA GLU A 271 -34.89 0.54 -10.15
C GLU A 271 -34.09 -0.74 -10.46
N ALA A 272 -32.80 -0.55 -10.67
CA ALA A 272 -31.80 -1.59 -10.89
C ALA A 272 -30.61 -1.38 -9.95
N LYS A 273 -29.81 -2.43 -9.75
CA LYS A 273 -28.62 -2.41 -8.89
C LYS A 273 -27.43 -3.05 -9.61
N MET A 274 -26.24 -2.56 -9.32
CA MET A 274 -24.99 -3.20 -9.71
C MET A 274 -24.02 -3.21 -8.53
N THR A 275 -23.35 -4.33 -8.33
CA THR A 275 -22.32 -4.48 -7.31
C THR A 275 -20.97 -4.12 -7.91
N LEU A 276 -20.24 -3.20 -7.26
CA LEU A 276 -18.99 -2.64 -7.75
C LEU A 276 -17.93 -2.62 -6.65
N PRO A 277 -16.64 -2.74 -7.00
CA PRO A 277 -15.56 -2.42 -6.07
C PRO A 277 -15.61 -0.93 -5.66
N PHE A 278 -15.35 -0.65 -4.39
CA PHE A 278 -15.22 0.68 -3.82
C PHE A 278 -13.72 1.01 -3.71
N THR A 279 -13.21 1.70 -4.74
CA THR A 279 -11.80 2.05 -4.89
C THR A 279 -11.50 3.41 -4.24
N PHE A 280 -10.21 3.76 -4.18
CA PHE A 280 -9.79 5.12 -3.81
C PHE A 280 -10.46 6.21 -4.65
N ALA A 281 -10.71 5.96 -5.95
CA ALA A 281 -11.37 6.93 -6.83
C ALA A 281 -12.82 7.22 -6.41
N ASP A 282 -13.54 6.21 -5.90
CA ASP A 282 -14.93 6.35 -5.45
C ASP A 282 -15.01 7.27 -4.24
N TRP A 283 -14.10 7.12 -3.28
CA TRP A 283 -13.96 8.05 -2.15
C TRP A 283 -13.50 9.44 -2.61
N ALA A 284 -12.47 9.53 -3.44
CA ALA A 284 -11.92 10.79 -3.93
C ALA A 284 -12.96 11.62 -4.71
N LEU A 285 -13.87 10.98 -5.45
CA LEU A 285 -14.97 11.66 -6.16
C LEU A 285 -15.87 12.46 -5.21
N THR A 286 -15.98 12.04 -3.95
CA THR A 286 -16.82 12.70 -2.95
C THR A 286 -16.18 13.93 -2.31
N GLU A 287 -14.88 14.15 -2.53
CA GLU A 287 -14.12 15.24 -1.92
C GLU A 287 -13.77 16.35 -2.92
N GLY A 288 -13.97 17.60 -2.50
CA GLY A 288 -13.67 18.79 -3.30
C GLY A 288 -12.21 18.90 -3.74
N ARG A 289 -11.27 18.39 -2.93
CA ARG A 289 -9.83 18.43 -3.21
C ARG A 289 -9.36 17.54 -4.37
N PHE A 290 -10.23 16.66 -4.89
CA PHE A 290 -9.97 15.85 -6.09
C PHE A 290 -10.94 16.15 -7.25
N ARG A 291 -11.84 17.12 -7.09
CA ARG A 291 -12.92 17.38 -8.07
C ARG A 291 -12.41 17.64 -9.50
N LYS A 292 -11.21 18.20 -9.66
CA LYS A 292 -10.65 18.57 -10.97
C LYS A 292 -10.06 17.37 -11.73
N GLN A 293 -9.89 16.25 -11.06
CA GLN A 293 -9.38 14.99 -11.60
C GLN A 293 -10.48 14.11 -12.20
N PHE A 294 -11.73 14.53 -12.09
CA PHE A 294 -12.88 13.79 -12.61
C PHE A 294 -13.58 14.58 -13.71
N SER A 295 -14.02 13.88 -14.75
CA SER A 295 -14.86 14.46 -15.79
C SER A 295 -16.00 13.53 -16.19
N LYS A 296 -17.18 14.10 -16.45
CA LYS A 296 -18.37 13.32 -16.80
C LYS A 296 -18.34 13.00 -18.29
N ALA A 297 -18.40 11.71 -18.64
CA ALA A 297 -18.53 11.29 -20.04
C ALA A 297 -20.03 11.27 -20.43
N PRO A 298 -20.47 12.07 -21.42
CA PRO A 298 -21.83 11.98 -21.92
C PRO A 298 -22.07 10.60 -22.55
N GLN A 299 -23.30 10.07 -22.45
CA GLN A 299 -23.65 8.75 -23.00
C GLN A 299 -23.31 8.61 -24.49
N ALA A 300 -23.41 9.69 -25.26
CA ALA A 300 -23.06 9.69 -26.67
C ALA A 300 -21.56 9.49 -26.96
N ALA A 301 -20.69 9.66 -25.96
CA ALA A 301 -19.24 9.45 -26.07
C ALA A 301 -18.80 8.08 -25.55
N TRP A 302 -19.73 7.23 -25.10
CA TRP A 302 -19.38 5.89 -24.61
C TRP A 302 -18.91 5.01 -25.77
N ASN A 303 -17.75 4.40 -25.60
CA ASN A 303 -17.12 3.50 -26.55
C ASN A 303 -16.41 2.36 -25.79
N ASP A 304 -15.81 1.44 -26.55
CA ASP A 304 -15.13 0.25 -26.03
C ASP A 304 -13.75 0.58 -25.42
N ASP A 305 -13.20 1.77 -25.71
CA ASP A 305 -11.94 2.24 -25.13
C ASP A 305 -12.12 2.73 -23.67
N MET A 306 -13.36 2.88 -23.21
CA MET A 306 -13.67 3.22 -21.82
C MET A 306 -13.79 1.96 -20.97
N VAL A 307 -12.92 1.82 -19.98
CA VAL A 307 -12.82 0.62 -19.14
C VAL A 307 -13.14 0.96 -17.67
N PRO A 308 -13.90 0.11 -16.94
CA PRO A 308 -14.07 0.27 -15.50
C PRO A 308 -12.71 0.34 -14.79
N LEU A 309 -12.55 1.28 -13.85
CA LEU A 309 -11.26 1.55 -13.22
C LEU A 309 -10.65 0.30 -12.58
N HIS A 310 -11.44 -0.52 -11.89
CA HIS A 310 -10.92 -1.73 -11.26
C HIS A 310 -10.35 -2.74 -12.27
N GLU A 311 -10.99 -2.93 -13.42
CA GLU A 311 -10.45 -3.76 -14.50
C GLU A 311 -9.18 -3.12 -15.10
N PHE A 312 -9.17 -1.79 -15.27
CA PHE A 312 -8.00 -1.07 -15.76
C PHE A 312 -6.78 -1.23 -14.82
N LEU A 313 -6.99 -1.26 -13.50
CA LEU A 313 -5.93 -1.46 -12.50
C LEU A 313 -5.32 -2.86 -12.53
N ASP A 314 -6.04 -3.85 -13.06
CA ASP A 314 -5.60 -5.25 -13.19
C ASP A 314 -4.91 -5.52 -14.54
N MET A 315 -4.95 -4.56 -15.46
CA MET A 315 -4.22 -4.63 -16.73
C MET A 315 -2.74 -4.31 -16.54
N GLU A 316 -1.90 -4.96 -17.35
CA GLU A 316 -0.49 -4.59 -17.53
C GLU A 316 -0.38 -3.19 -18.14
N GLU A 317 0.70 -2.46 -17.81
CA GLU A 317 0.89 -1.07 -18.22
C GLU A 317 0.82 -0.88 -19.75
N ASP A 318 1.43 -1.79 -20.51
CA ASP A 318 1.44 -1.76 -21.98
C ASP A 318 0.04 -1.95 -22.61
N ASP A 319 -0.88 -2.63 -21.91
CA ASP A 319 -2.24 -2.89 -22.41
C ASP A 319 -3.22 -1.74 -22.13
N ARG A 320 -2.79 -0.75 -21.33
CA ARG A 320 -3.60 0.43 -20.97
C ARG A 320 -3.55 1.55 -22.01
N GLU A 321 -2.64 1.47 -22.97
CA GLU A 321 -2.45 2.52 -23.96
C GLU A 321 -3.74 2.76 -24.79
N GLY A 322 -4.19 4.02 -24.81
CA GLY A 322 -5.41 4.42 -25.52
C GLY A 322 -6.72 4.16 -24.79
N LEU A 323 -6.68 3.54 -23.59
CA LEU A 323 -7.86 3.28 -22.77
C LEU A 323 -8.15 4.43 -21.80
N PHE A 324 -9.43 4.62 -21.47
CA PHE A 324 -9.93 5.69 -20.60
C PHE A 324 -10.61 5.09 -19.37
N PRO A 325 -9.97 5.10 -18.19
CA PRO A 325 -10.55 4.52 -17.00
C PRO A 325 -11.72 5.36 -16.48
N TYR A 326 -12.77 4.69 -16.01
CA TYR A 326 -13.94 5.34 -15.43
C TYR A 326 -14.49 4.62 -14.20
N ILE A 327 -15.19 5.36 -13.33
CA ILE A 327 -16.05 4.79 -12.28
C ILE A 327 -17.53 5.07 -12.60
N TRP A 328 -18.41 4.20 -12.13
CA TRP A 328 -19.84 4.39 -12.27
C TRP A 328 -20.37 5.34 -11.19
N ALA A 329 -21.19 6.30 -11.59
CA ALA A 329 -21.93 7.15 -10.67
C ALA A 329 -23.36 7.33 -11.18
N VAL A 330 -24.19 7.98 -10.37
CA VAL A 330 -25.54 8.39 -10.77
C VAL A 330 -25.64 9.91 -10.82
N ASP A 331 -26.44 10.41 -11.76
CA ASP A 331 -26.75 11.83 -11.85
C ASP A 331 -27.91 12.24 -10.92
N ASN A 332 -28.31 13.51 -10.98
CA ASN A 332 -29.41 14.04 -10.15
C ASN A 332 -30.78 13.43 -10.47
N LYS A 333 -30.91 12.68 -11.56
CA LYS A 333 -32.12 11.93 -11.96
C LYS A 333 -31.99 10.43 -11.67
N ASN A 334 -30.96 10.04 -10.93
CA ASN A 334 -30.63 8.65 -10.63
C ASN A 334 -30.28 7.81 -11.89
N GLN A 335 -29.83 8.46 -12.96
CA GLN A 335 -29.41 7.79 -14.20
C GLN A 335 -27.92 7.48 -14.15
N LEU A 336 -27.55 6.32 -14.68
CA LEU A 336 -26.18 5.85 -14.71
C LEU A 336 -25.30 6.75 -15.59
N MET A 337 -24.11 7.09 -15.08
CA MET A 337 -23.11 7.89 -15.77
C MET A 337 -21.69 7.34 -15.56
N ARG A 338 -20.86 7.45 -16.60
CA ARG A 338 -19.42 7.18 -16.52
C ARG A 338 -18.68 8.45 -16.10
N VAL A 339 -17.91 8.37 -15.02
CA VAL A 339 -17.01 9.44 -14.58
C VAL A 339 -15.59 9.03 -14.92
N LEU A 340 -14.99 9.71 -15.89
CA LEU A 340 -13.59 9.49 -16.28
C LEU A 340 -12.67 9.90 -15.14
N VAL A 341 -11.64 9.10 -14.93
CA VAL A 341 -10.67 9.23 -13.85
C VAL A 341 -9.33 9.68 -14.44
N ALA A 342 -8.78 10.79 -13.95
CA ALA A 342 -7.47 11.26 -14.37
C ALA A 342 -6.35 10.34 -13.88
N GLN A 343 -5.22 10.33 -14.59
CA GLN A 343 -4.07 9.49 -14.30
C GLN A 343 -3.59 9.61 -12.84
N GLU A 344 -3.65 10.79 -12.23
CA GLU A 344 -3.18 11.00 -10.85
C GLU A 344 -4.03 10.23 -9.81
N ILE A 345 -5.32 10.05 -10.10
CA ILE A 345 -6.21 9.25 -9.26
C ILE A 345 -6.01 7.77 -9.51
N VAL A 346 -5.73 7.36 -10.76
CA VAL A 346 -5.30 5.97 -11.06
C VAL A 346 -4.05 5.63 -10.26
N LEU A 347 -3.01 6.47 -10.31
CA LEU A 347 -1.78 6.30 -9.53
C LEU A 347 -2.05 6.23 -8.02
N SER A 348 -2.99 7.03 -7.51
CA SER A 348 -3.40 6.92 -6.10
C SER A 348 -4.09 5.58 -5.79
N CYS A 349 -4.92 5.07 -6.70
CA CYS A 349 -5.57 3.77 -6.51
C CYS A 349 -4.54 2.63 -6.47
N GLU A 350 -3.59 2.64 -7.40
CA GLU A 350 -2.47 1.68 -7.42
C GLU A 350 -1.67 1.75 -6.14
N GLU A 351 -1.26 2.95 -5.74
CA GLU A 351 -0.41 3.11 -4.55
C GLU A 351 -1.14 2.73 -3.25
N ARG A 352 -2.46 2.98 -3.14
CA ARG A 352 -3.26 2.51 -2.00
C ARG A 352 -3.45 1.00 -2.00
N ARG A 353 -3.62 0.37 -3.16
CA ARG A 353 -3.68 -1.09 -3.30
C ARG A 353 -2.36 -1.72 -2.88
N ASP A 354 -1.25 -1.20 -3.38
CA ASP A 354 0.09 -1.70 -3.06
C ASP A 354 0.41 -1.52 -1.58
N PHE A 355 0.03 -0.38 -0.99
CA PHE A 355 0.15 -0.16 0.45
C PHE A 355 -0.70 -1.16 1.25
N TRP A 356 -1.90 -1.47 0.78
CA TRP A 356 -2.74 -2.50 1.40
C TRP A 356 -2.07 -3.88 1.36
N HIS A 357 -1.44 -4.26 0.25
CA HIS A 357 -0.64 -5.49 0.16
C HIS A 357 0.54 -5.49 1.12
N GLN A 358 1.25 -4.36 1.26
CA GLN A 358 2.33 -4.24 2.25
C GLN A 358 1.83 -4.46 3.68
N LEU A 359 0.68 -3.87 4.05
CA LEU A 359 0.10 -4.06 5.38
C LEU A 359 -0.31 -5.51 5.63
N ARG A 360 -0.93 -6.16 4.64
CA ARG A 360 -1.27 -7.60 4.73
C ARG A 360 -0.03 -8.47 4.90
N SER A 361 1.01 -8.21 4.13
CA SER A 361 2.28 -8.93 4.24
C SER A 361 2.90 -8.76 5.64
N LEU A 362 2.87 -7.54 6.18
CA LEU A 362 3.37 -7.25 7.53
C LEU A 362 2.57 -7.96 8.63
N ALA A 363 1.25 -8.08 8.49
CA ALA A 363 0.38 -8.79 9.43
C ALA A 363 0.28 -10.30 9.15
N GLY A 364 0.92 -10.79 8.09
CA GLY A 364 0.88 -12.21 7.69
C GLY A 364 -0.47 -12.68 7.13
N GLU A 365 -1.23 -11.74 6.56
CA GLU A 365 -2.53 -11.94 5.89
C GLU A 365 -2.40 -12.00 4.36
N ASP A 366 -1.19 -12.24 3.85
CA ASP A 366 -0.93 -12.42 2.43
C ASP A 366 -1.55 -13.75 1.93
N PRO A 367 -2.24 -13.81 0.77
CA PRO A 367 -2.75 -15.07 0.26
C PRO A 367 -1.66 -16.12 0.05
N ALA A 368 -0.42 -15.69 -0.25
CA ALA A 368 0.73 -16.58 -0.39
C ALA A 368 1.18 -17.20 0.95
N ASP A 369 0.88 -16.57 2.08
CA ASP A 369 1.13 -17.12 3.42
C ASP A 369 0.05 -18.12 3.85
N GLN A 370 -1.15 -18.07 3.24
CA GLN A 370 -2.27 -18.97 3.51
C GLN A 370 -2.22 -20.27 2.69
N VAL A 371 -1.01 -20.70 2.30
CA VAL A 371 -0.82 -21.95 1.58
C VAL A 371 -1.04 -23.13 2.53
N ASP A 372 -2.16 -23.83 2.35
CA ASP A 372 -2.42 -25.09 3.04
C ASP A 372 -1.45 -26.17 2.53
N ALA A 373 -0.34 -26.34 3.26
CA ALA A 373 0.67 -27.35 2.99
C ALA A 373 0.07 -28.77 2.93
N ALA A 374 -1.03 -29.04 3.63
CA ALA A 374 -1.72 -30.33 3.56
C ALA A 374 -2.50 -30.47 2.25
N ALA A 375 -3.15 -29.41 1.76
CA ALA A 375 -3.81 -29.40 0.45
C ALA A 375 -2.79 -29.60 -0.68
N ILE A 376 -1.65 -28.91 -0.66
CA ILE A 376 -0.56 -29.10 -1.63
C ILE A 376 -0.01 -30.52 -1.54
N ALA A 377 0.25 -31.03 -0.34
CA ALA A 377 0.75 -32.39 -0.17
C ALA A 377 -0.25 -33.45 -0.66
N ASN A 378 -1.55 -33.22 -0.49
CA ASN A 378 -2.59 -34.13 -0.97
C ASN A 378 -2.74 -34.05 -2.50
N GLN A 379 -2.64 -32.87 -3.08
CA GLN A 379 -2.65 -32.68 -4.53
C GLN A 379 -1.43 -33.34 -5.17
N ALA A 380 -0.23 -33.11 -4.63
CA ALA A 380 1.00 -33.77 -5.08
C ALA A 380 0.92 -35.30 -4.95
N LYS A 381 0.32 -35.83 -3.88
CA LYS A 381 0.07 -37.28 -3.74
C LYS A 381 -0.91 -37.81 -4.77
N ALA A 382 -1.97 -37.05 -5.10
CA ALA A 382 -2.95 -37.45 -6.09
C ALA A 382 -2.36 -37.45 -7.51
N GLU A 383 -1.57 -36.43 -7.85
CA GLU A 383 -0.83 -36.34 -9.11
C GLU A 383 0.22 -37.45 -9.24
N MET A 384 0.94 -37.76 -8.16
CA MET A 384 1.89 -38.88 -8.12
C MET A 384 1.18 -40.24 -8.24
N ALA A 385 0.02 -40.42 -7.61
CA ALA A 385 -0.77 -41.64 -7.75
C ALA A 385 -1.29 -41.81 -9.19
N GLN A 386 -1.72 -40.72 -9.84
CA GLN A 386 -2.14 -40.74 -11.24
C GLN A 386 -0.98 -41.03 -12.19
N SER A 387 0.21 -40.46 -11.97
CA SER A 387 1.39 -40.72 -12.81
C SER A 387 1.92 -42.15 -12.64
N VAL A 388 1.87 -42.69 -11.43
CA VAL A 388 2.23 -44.09 -11.15
C VAL A 388 1.19 -45.04 -11.76
N ALA A 389 -0.10 -44.72 -11.67
CA ALA A 389 -1.15 -45.51 -12.28
C ALA A 389 -1.06 -45.51 -13.81
N SER A 390 -0.79 -44.36 -14.45
CA SER A 390 -0.60 -44.29 -15.91
C SER A 390 0.65 -45.04 -16.37
N SER A 391 1.74 -44.98 -15.60
CA SER A 391 2.98 -45.72 -15.87
C SER A 391 2.81 -47.23 -15.67
N LEU A 392 2.04 -47.67 -14.66
CA LEU A 392 1.71 -49.09 -14.48
C LEU A 392 0.78 -49.62 -15.57
N LEU A 393 -0.14 -48.77 -16.05
CA LEU A 393 -1.04 -49.13 -17.15
C LEU A 393 -0.27 -49.26 -18.48
N SER A 394 0.74 -48.42 -18.71
CA SER A 394 1.63 -48.55 -19.88
C SER A 394 2.53 -49.78 -19.80
N LEU A 395 3.00 -50.15 -18.61
CA LEU A 395 3.74 -51.40 -18.35
C LEU A 395 2.88 -52.67 -18.52
N ALA A 396 1.61 -52.62 -18.11
CA ALA A 396 0.67 -53.75 -18.25
C ALA A 396 0.15 -53.93 -19.69
N GLY A 397 0.23 -52.89 -20.52
CA GLY A 397 -0.16 -52.90 -21.94
C GLY A 397 0.80 -53.65 -22.88
N GLY A 398 1.94 -54.14 -22.38
CA GLY A 398 2.82 -55.03 -23.13
C GLY A 398 3.70 -54.36 -24.19
N ASP A 399 4.09 -53.09 -23.99
CA ASP A 399 5.12 -52.44 -24.81
C ASP A 399 6.46 -52.40 -24.04
N PRO A 400 7.50 -53.17 -24.43
CA PRO A 400 8.78 -53.22 -23.73
C PRO A 400 9.61 -51.94 -23.85
N SER A 401 9.18 -50.94 -24.62
CA SER A 401 9.90 -49.68 -24.81
C SER A 401 9.86 -48.75 -23.57
N ALA A 402 8.96 -48.99 -22.62
CA ALA A 402 8.76 -48.12 -21.45
C ALA A 402 9.82 -48.25 -20.32
N LEU A 403 10.80 -49.15 -20.45
CA LEU A 403 11.92 -49.29 -19.48
C LEU A 403 13.16 -48.45 -19.85
N GLY A 404 13.16 -47.79 -21.01
CA GLY A 404 14.31 -47.01 -21.50
C GLY A 404 14.43 -45.58 -20.99
N ASP A 405 13.33 -44.95 -20.54
CA ASP A 405 13.30 -43.49 -20.31
C ASP A 405 13.61 -43.04 -18.88
N MET A 406 14.07 -43.94 -17.99
CA MET A 406 14.57 -43.53 -16.68
C MET A 406 16.02 -43.03 -16.67
N ALA A 407 16.68 -42.93 -17.83
CA ALA A 407 18.05 -42.47 -17.93
C ALA A 407 18.36 -41.71 -19.23
N ALA A 408 17.58 -40.69 -19.56
CA ALA A 408 18.05 -39.60 -20.42
C ALA A 408 17.13 -38.38 -20.28
N ALA A 409 17.70 -37.25 -19.87
CA ALA A 409 17.12 -35.96 -20.21
C ALA A 409 17.10 -35.81 -21.75
N PRO A 410 16.04 -35.30 -22.39
CA PRO A 410 16.12 -34.80 -23.75
C PRO A 410 16.07 -33.26 -23.69
N ALA A 411 17.14 -32.51 -23.95
CA ALA A 411 17.79 -32.28 -25.24
C ALA A 411 17.12 -32.97 -26.46
N GLY A 412 16.35 -32.17 -27.20
CA GLY A 412 16.44 -32.06 -28.65
C GLY A 412 16.05 -33.28 -29.52
N GLY A 413 14.91 -33.12 -30.20
CA GLY A 413 14.77 -33.51 -31.60
C GLY A 413 13.83 -34.67 -31.91
N ASN A 414 12.77 -34.37 -32.64
CA ASN A 414 12.32 -35.20 -33.77
C ASN A 414 11.39 -34.40 -34.70
N GLY A 415 11.83 -34.20 -35.95
CA GLY A 415 10.93 -34.12 -37.11
C GLY A 415 10.34 -35.51 -37.38
N ALA A 416 9.36 -35.73 -38.25
CA ALA A 416 8.66 -34.96 -39.29
C ALA A 416 7.22 -35.56 -39.37
N ALA A 417 6.18 -34.91 -39.90
CA ALA A 417 5.94 -34.69 -41.33
C ALA A 417 4.67 -33.82 -41.50
N THR A 418 4.82 -32.57 -41.96
CA THR A 418 4.41 -32.06 -43.28
C THR A 418 2.96 -32.34 -43.70
N SER A 419 2.07 -31.42 -43.31
CA SER A 419 0.95 -30.97 -44.14
C SER A 419 1.41 -29.75 -44.95
N THR A 420 1.51 -29.90 -46.26
CA THR A 420 1.80 -28.84 -47.22
C THR A 420 0.69 -27.78 -47.22
N ALA A 421 0.93 -26.66 -46.57
CA ALA A 421 0.26 -25.40 -46.86
C ALA A 421 1.27 -24.52 -47.64
N THR A 422 0.82 -24.04 -48.79
CA THR A 422 1.54 -23.14 -49.69
C THR A 422 2.05 -21.90 -48.96
N ALA A 423 3.34 -21.63 -49.11
CA ALA A 423 4.01 -20.41 -48.68
C ALA A 423 3.36 -19.17 -49.32
N ALA A 424 2.87 -18.29 -48.47
CA ALA A 424 2.74 -16.86 -48.75
C ALA A 424 3.30 -16.14 -47.52
N ASP A 425 4.47 -15.54 -47.73
CA ASP A 425 5.10 -14.44 -46.99
C ASP A 425 5.39 -14.62 -45.49
N PHE A 426 6.22 -15.60 -45.12
CA PHE A 426 6.97 -15.55 -43.85
C PHE A 426 8.31 -14.82 -44.06
N GLU A 427 8.39 -13.59 -43.58
CA GLU A 427 9.62 -12.82 -43.40
C GLU A 427 10.18 -13.05 -41.99
N PRO A 428 11.40 -13.62 -41.84
CA PRO A 428 12.00 -13.87 -40.53
C PRO A 428 12.48 -12.58 -39.88
N VAL A 429 12.48 -12.55 -38.55
CA VAL A 429 13.12 -11.47 -37.78
C VAL A 429 14.59 -11.34 -38.16
N TRP A 430 15.04 -10.09 -38.33
CA TRP A 430 16.44 -9.75 -38.59
C TRP A 430 16.84 -8.50 -37.81
N ILE A 431 18.16 -8.25 -37.73
CA ILE A 431 18.73 -7.14 -36.98
C ILE A 431 19.85 -6.51 -37.79
N GLU A 432 19.89 -5.17 -37.83
CA GLU A 432 21.03 -4.39 -38.34
C GLU A 432 22.16 -4.41 -37.30
N THR A 433 22.81 -5.57 -37.15
CA THR A 433 23.87 -5.81 -36.15
C THR A 433 24.90 -4.66 -36.02
N PRO A 434 25.35 -3.98 -37.10
CA PRO A 434 26.27 -2.85 -36.97
C PRO A 434 25.73 -1.63 -36.20
N GLU A 435 24.41 -1.44 -36.15
CA GLU A 435 23.74 -0.34 -35.44
C GLU A 435 23.43 -0.69 -33.97
N CYS A 436 23.72 -1.92 -33.54
CA CYS A 436 23.45 -2.38 -32.17
C CYS A 436 24.26 -1.59 -31.13
N THR A 437 23.57 -1.07 -30.11
CA THR A 437 24.16 -0.32 -28.98
C THR A 437 24.48 -1.18 -27.75
N ALA A 438 24.24 -2.49 -27.82
CA ALA A 438 24.46 -3.46 -26.73
C ALA A 438 23.78 -3.08 -25.38
N CYS A 439 22.47 -2.76 -25.43
CA CYS A 439 21.66 -2.41 -24.26
C CYS A 439 21.00 -3.58 -23.52
N ASP A 440 21.33 -4.83 -23.87
CA ASP A 440 20.85 -6.10 -23.29
C ASP A 440 19.34 -6.43 -23.46
N GLU A 441 18.47 -5.45 -23.68
CA GLU A 441 17.00 -5.59 -23.78
C GLU A 441 16.53 -6.77 -24.66
N CYS A 442 17.02 -6.87 -25.91
CA CYS A 442 16.56 -7.90 -26.85
C CYS A 442 16.97 -9.34 -26.45
N VAL A 443 18.13 -9.49 -25.79
CA VAL A 443 18.63 -10.78 -25.32
C VAL A 443 17.92 -11.20 -24.04
N GLU A 444 17.47 -10.25 -23.21
CA GLU A 444 16.65 -10.54 -22.03
C GLU A 444 15.20 -10.88 -22.40
N ILE A 445 14.61 -10.16 -23.35
CA ILE A 445 13.22 -10.33 -23.78
C ILE A 445 13.02 -11.59 -24.63
N ALA A 446 13.96 -11.89 -25.54
CA ALA A 446 13.86 -13.03 -26.46
C ALA A 446 15.22 -13.78 -26.57
N PRO A 447 15.68 -14.44 -25.48
CA PRO A 447 17.01 -15.04 -25.36
C PRO A 447 17.26 -16.22 -26.30
N GLN A 448 16.21 -16.84 -26.84
CA GLN A 448 16.35 -17.94 -27.78
C GLN A 448 16.37 -17.45 -29.23
N THR A 449 15.95 -16.21 -29.48
CA THR A 449 16.00 -15.56 -30.79
C THR A 449 17.25 -14.68 -30.93
N PHE A 450 17.65 -13.95 -29.90
CA PHE A 450 18.80 -13.03 -29.94
C PHE A 450 19.92 -13.44 -29.00
N GLN A 451 21.16 -13.28 -29.46
CA GLN A 451 22.36 -13.46 -28.65
C GLN A 451 23.44 -12.47 -29.08
N TYR A 452 24.38 -12.15 -28.19
CA TYR A 452 25.59 -11.41 -28.57
C TYR A 452 26.61 -12.29 -29.28
N ASN A 453 27.20 -11.76 -30.35
CA ASN A 453 28.38 -12.33 -30.98
C ASN A 453 29.67 -11.94 -30.21
N ASP A 454 30.82 -12.38 -30.71
CA ASP A 454 32.13 -12.12 -30.08
C ASP A 454 32.49 -10.61 -30.01
N ASP A 455 31.93 -9.79 -30.90
CA ASP A 455 32.08 -8.33 -30.93
C ASP A 455 31.07 -7.60 -30.01
N LYS A 456 30.26 -8.35 -29.25
CA LYS A 456 29.17 -7.84 -28.39
C LYS A 456 28.07 -7.10 -29.16
N LEU A 457 27.80 -7.51 -30.40
CA LEU A 457 26.67 -7.03 -31.18
C LEU A 457 25.59 -8.09 -31.24
N ALA A 458 24.32 -7.68 -31.10
CA ALA A 458 23.20 -8.60 -31.11
C ALA A 458 23.01 -9.21 -32.52
N VAL A 459 22.81 -10.53 -32.55
CA VAL A 459 22.54 -11.32 -33.76
C VAL A 459 21.34 -12.21 -33.54
N VAL A 460 20.60 -12.51 -34.61
CA VAL A 460 19.51 -13.49 -34.58
C VAL A 460 20.10 -14.90 -34.68
N ILE A 461 19.90 -15.71 -33.63
CA ILE A 461 20.35 -17.11 -33.57
C ILE A 461 19.25 -18.09 -34.01
N ASN A 462 17.98 -17.74 -33.77
CA ASN A 462 16.84 -18.55 -34.21
C ASN A 462 15.58 -17.68 -34.37
N PRO A 463 15.16 -17.35 -35.60
CA PRO A 463 14.06 -16.42 -35.85
C PRO A 463 12.68 -16.94 -35.44
N SER A 464 12.55 -18.21 -35.07
CA SER A 464 11.27 -18.85 -34.71
C SER A 464 11.30 -19.54 -33.33
N ALA A 465 12.26 -19.19 -32.46
CA ALA A 465 12.35 -19.82 -31.14
C ALA A 465 11.43 -19.18 -30.10
N ASN A 466 11.40 -17.85 -30.06
CA ASN A 466 10.49 -17.09 -29.19
C ASN A 466 9.14 -16.81 -29.88
N SER A 467 8.13 -16.47 -29.07
CA SER A 467 6.82 -16.04 -29.57
C SER A 467 6.94 -14.75 -30.38
N TYR A 468 6.03 -14.55 -31.34
CA TYR A 468 6.00 -13.30 -32.10
C TYR A 468 5.78 -12.08 -31.20
N LYS A 469 5.03 -12.23 -30.09
CA LYS A 469 4.89 -11.19 -29.05
C LYS A 469 6.22 -10.75 -28.45
N GLU A 470 7.08 -11.69 -28.09
CA GLU A 470 8.41 -11.39 -27.52
C GLU A 470 9.31 -10.72 -28.54
N ILE A 471 9.25 -11.13 -29.81
CA ILE A 471 10.03 -10.54 -30.89
C ILE A 471 9.60 -9.08 -31.15
N VAL A 472 8.30 -8.81 -31.22
CA VAL A 472 7.77 -7.43 -31.37
C VAL A 472 8.16 -6.56 -30.17
N LYS A 473 8.10 -7.11 -28.95
CA LYS A 473 8.53 -6.40 -27.72
C LYS A 473 10.02 -6.08 -27.73
N ALA A 474 10.86 -7.00 -28.21
CA ALA A 474 12.30 -6.77 -28.34
C ALA A 474 12.60 -5.62 -29.32
N ALA A 475 11.85 -5.51 -30.42
CA ALA A 475 11.99 -4.37 -31.34
C ALA A 475 11.52 -3.05 -30.72
N GLU A 476 10.40 -3.04 -29.99
CA GLU A 476 9.88 -1.84 -29.31
C GLU A 476 10.81 -1.29 -28.22
N LYS A 477 11.56 -2.17 -27.56
CA LYS A 477 12.54 -1.79 -26.52
C LYS A 477 13.94 -1.56 -27.07
N CYS A 478 14.17 -1.79 -28.37
CA CYS A 478 15.47 -1.56 -28.98
C CYS A 478 15.77 -0.06 -29.06
N THR A 479 16.68 0.42 -28.20
CA THR A 479 17.10 1.83 -28.19
C THR A 479 17.74 2.31 -29.49
N ALA A 480 18.29 1.38 -30.27
CA ALA A 480 18.90 1.65 -31.57
C ALA A 480 17.93 1.50 -32.75
N GLU A 481 16.69 1.04 -32.49
CA GLU A 481 15.67 0.77 -33.52
C GLU A 481 16.14 -0.14 -34.67
N CYS A 482 17.13 -1.00 -34.39
CA CYS A 482 17.82 -1.83 -35.39
C CYS A 482 17.22 -3.24 -35.56
N ILE A 483 16.11 -3.56 -34.90
CA ILE A 483 15.47 -4.89 -34.91
C ILE A 483 14.20 -4.84 -35.74
N HIS A 484 14.10 -5.76 -36.70
CA HIS A 484 12.98 -5.88 -37.61
C HIS A 484 12.23 -7.19 -37.35
N PRO A 485 11.03 -7.17 -36.72
CA PRO A 485 10.30 -8.36 -36.32
C PRO A 485 9.90 -9.32 -37.46
N GLY A 486 9.82 -8.81 -38.70
CA GLY A 486 9.30 -9.58 -39.83
C GLY A 486 7.82 -9.92 -39.63
N THR A 487 7.41 -11.10 -40.06
CA THR A 487 6.03 -11.59 -39.96
C THR A 487 5.90 -12.73 -38.95
N PRO A 488 4.71 -13.00 -38.38
CA PRO A 488 4.53 -14.08 -37.42
C PRO A 488 4.85 -15.45 -38.03
N TRP A 489 5.74 -16.20 -37.38
CA TRP A 489 6.04 -17.59 -37.78
C TRP A 489 4.93 -18.57 -37.38
N ASN A 490 4.11 -18.22 -36.37
CA ASN A 490 2.96 -18.98 -35.90
C ASN A 490 1.69 -18.12 -35.87
N MET A 491 0.85 -18.27 -36.90
CA MET A 491 -0.43 -17.55 -37.02
C MET A 491 -1.49 -17.94 -35.98
N SER A 492 -1.22 -18.95 -35.14
CA SER A 492 -2.14 -19.39 -34.08
C SER A 492 -1.86 -18.74 -32.73
N GLU A 493 -0.87 -17.84 -32.63
CA GLU A 493 -0.64 -17.07 -31.41
C GLU A 493 -1.81 -16.11 -31.11
N LYS A 494 -2.00 -15.80 -29.83
CA LYS A 494 -3.05 -14.85 -29.41
C LYS A 494 -2.68 -13.44 -29.88
N ASP A 495 -3.68 -12.66 -30.31
CA ASP A 495 -3.55 -11.24 -30.66
C ASP A 495 -2.61 -10.94 -31.85
N ILE A 496 -2.40 -11.89 -32.77
CA ILE A 496 -1.52 -11.75 -33.94
C ILE A 496 -1.84 -10.52 -34.81
N GLU A 497 -3.12 -10.18 -35.02
CA GLU A 497 -3.48 -8.98 -35.80
C GLU A 497 -3.00 -7.68 -35.13
N LYS A 498 -3.14 -7.58 -33.79
CA LYS A 498 -2.66 -6.44 -33.00
C LYS A 498 -1.14 -6.36 -33.02
N LEU A 499 -0.46 -7.50 -32.87
CA LEU A 499 1.00 -7.60 -32.90
C LEU A 499 1.58 -7.26 -34.28
N THR A 500 0.94 -7.70 -35.35
CA THR A 500 1.36 -7.41 -36.73
C THR A 500 1.28 -5.90 -36.99
N LYS A 501 0.19 -5.25 -36.58
CA LYS A 501 0.04 -3.78 -36.68
C LYS A 501 1.10 -3.01 -35.87
N ARG A 502 1.48 -3.52 -34.70
CA ARG A 502 2.58 -2.94 -33.89
C ARG A 502 3.95 -3.11 -34.54
N ALA A 503 4.16 -4.21 -35.26
CA ALA A 503 5.41 -4.50 -35.96
C ALA A 503 5.62 -3.64 -37.22
N GLU A 504 4.55 -3.11 -37.84
CA GLU A 504 4.62 -2.33 -39.10
C GLU A 504 5.59 -1.14 -39.05
N LYS A 505 5.76 -0.49 -37.89
CA LYS A 505 6.70 0.62 -37.69
C LYS A 505 8.17 0.21 -37.67
N TYR A 506 8.45 -1.09 -37.60
CA TYR A 506 9.79 -1.68 -37.50
C TYR A 506 10.12 -2.62 -38.67
N GLN A 507 9.33 -2.62 -39.75
CA GLN A 507 9.62 -3.43 -40.94
C GLN A 507 10.72 -2.79 -41.78
#